data_AF-A0A8J4WZG0-F1
#
_entry.id   AF-A0A8J4WZG0-F1
#
_cell.length_a   1.000
_cell.length_b   1.000
_cell.length_c   1.000
_cell.angle_alpha   90.00
_cell.angle_beta   90.00
_cell.angle_gamma   90.00
#
_symmetry.space_group_name_H-M   'P 1'
#
loop_
_entity.id
_entity.type
_entity.pdbx_description
1 polymer ?
#
loop_
_entity_poly.entity_id
_entity_poly.type
_entity_poly.pdbx_seq_one_letter_code
_entity_poly.pdbx_strand_id
1 'polypeptide(L)'
;GKEILSRLHFSPIPIYALGNWIPRVLYSWGCGGHNCGLAQAVFTSPEWEFPLITKRLNARYDWLNGRWEKVQYVLVGAGDGCKPFPAAAGAVAWVSESGCSFFAKIKAMEDSKAVGVLVYALPGNPIQDMNCTGDECNTTLNIPAAMLHFQPAVDQVLSSGKKVNVTFQVTPSPNFFIAIDQQGALAEMGWFLYPTFRFITWQAEWFDFNSGLLERIKRPAAVVPVFNTTLMQGEAGARAIITLHKDLSEFDTLELDAALSCPGRRDETCAHWDHTVQLFICCDHFSPYCNMELGRWITAFRRGTGRWLTDVSPLLPLLNSERCSLVMKTPPWAMPWVTSLNLRFSHSNRSENASEKLYPFMLTFLYKGGTFDRDYNSRFHEINFTAPPSTKKVELYAVITGHGSDNNNCGEFCVTSHFFLVNGVHNNSLTFHTADLPLGCAMRVGEGAVPNEHGTWLYGRAGWCDGLQVDPWRIDLTPQ
;
A
#
# COMPACT_ATOMS: atom_id res chain seq x y z
N GLY A 1 20.90 -2.89 13.92
CA GLY A 1 21.88 -1.79 13.71
C GLY A 1 23.15 -2.28 13.05
N LYS A 2 24.12 -2.80 13.83
CA LYS A 2 25.45 -3.22 13.33
C LYS A 2 25.40 -4.33 12.27
N GLU A 3 24.47 -5.29 12.38
CA GLU A 3 24.33 -6.41 11.43
C GLU A 3 23.87 -5.97 10.02
N ILE A 4 22.97 -4.98 9.93
CA ILE A 4 22.48 -4.46 8.65
C ILE A 4 23.60 -3.71 7.91
N LEU A 5 24.43 -2.95 8.63
CA LEU A 5 25.55 -2.23 8.05
C LEU A 5 26.64 -3.19 7.53
N SER A 6 26.80 -4.37 8.14
CA SER A 6 27.72 -5.39 7.61
C SER A 6 27.27 -6.03 6.29
N ARG A 7 25.99 -5.87 5.92
CA ARG A 7 25.42 -6.38 4.66
C ARG A 7 25.24 -5.28 3.61
N LEU A 8 25.57 -4.04 3.96
CA LEU A 8 25.54 -2.89 3.07
C LEU A 8 26.91 -2.68 2.46
N HIS A 9 27.00 -2.88 1.15
CA HIS A 9 28.21 -2.60 0.38
C HIS A 9 28.03 -1.26 -0.34
N PHE A 10 28.94 -0.32 -0.06
CA PHE A 10 28.97 0.96 -0.76
C PHE A 10 30.17 0.99 -1.69
N SER A 11 29.94 1.36 -2.95
CA SER A 11 31.03 1.71 -3.86
C SER A 11 31.29 3.21 -3.74
N PRO A 12 32.50 3.64 -3.33
CA PRO A 12 32.87 5.06 -3.36
C PRO A 12 33.26 5.52 -4.78
N ILE A 13 33.26 4.62 -5.78
CA ILE A 13 33.66 4.94 -7.14
C ILE A 13 32.55 5.78 -7.80
N PRO A 14 32.83 7.02 -8.21
CA PRO A 14 31.83 7.85 -8.87
C PRO A 14 31.47 7.26 -10.23
N ILE A 15 30.21 7.47 -10.66
CA ILE A 15 29.67 6.89 -11.91
C ILE A 15 30.58 7.18 -13.11
N TYR A 16 31.12 8.40 -13.26
CA TYR A 16 32.00 8.75 -14.38
C TYR A 16 33.31 7.96 -14.43
N ALA A 17 33.73 7.37 -13.32
CA ALA A 17 34.95 6.55 -13.23
C ALA A 17 34.67 5.07 -13.53
N LEU A 18 33.40 4.66 -13.66
CA LEU A 18 33.04 3.34 -14.16
C LEU A 18 33.40 3.32 -15.66
N GLY A 19 34.27 2.40 -16.09
CA GLY A 19 34.68 2.33 -17.50
C GLY A 19 33.54 1.92 -18.45
N ASN A 20 33.81 1.99 -19.75
CA ASN A 20 32.95 1.46 -20.82
C ASN A 20 31.57 2.17 -20.92
N TRP A 21 30.51 1.45 -21.27
CA TRP A 21 29.16 1.97 -21.53
C TRP A 21 28.35 2.26 -20.25
N ILE A 22 28.83 1.86 -19.07
CA ILE A 22 28.09 1.95 -17.81
C ILE A 22 27.70 3.40 -17.47
N PRO A 23 28.60 4.41 -17.50
CA PRO A 23 28.22 5.77 -17.19
C PRO A 23 27.12 6.30 -18.12
N ARG A 24 27.21 5.97 -19.41
CA ARG A 24 26.22 6.39 -20.41
C ARG A 24 24.82 5.87 -20.04
N VAL A 25 24.72 4.61 -19.63
CA VAL A 25 23.44 4.02 -19.21
C VAL A 25 22.95 4.65 -17.91
N LEU A 26 23.79 4.72 -16.87
CA LEU A 26 23.36 5.24 -15.57
C LEU A 26 22.99 6.73 -15.62
N TYR A 27 23.68 7.54 -16.43
CA TYR A 27 23.31 8.94 -16.65
C TYR A 27 22.03 9.08 -17.48
N SER A 28 21.71 8.13 -18.36
CA SER A 28 20.43 8.12 -19.09
C SER A 28 19.23 7.79 -18.19
N TRP A 29 19.47 7.18 -17.03
CA TRP A 29 18.45 6.84 -16.03
C TRP A 29 18.26 7.93 -14.97
N GLY A 30 18.79 9.13 -15.21
CA GLY A 30 18.56 10.29 -14.33
C GLY A 30 17.06 10.56 -14.14
N CYS A 31 16.64 10.67 -12.88
CA CYS A 31 15.26 10.98 -12.52
C CYS A 31 15.00 12.47 -12.81
N GLY A 32 14.06 12.76 -13.72
CA GLY A 32 13.63 14.11 -14.05
C GLY A 32 12.13 14.31 -13.84
N GLY A 33 11.72 15.37 -13.15
CA GLY A 33 10.30 15.74 -13.00
C GLY A 33 9.76 15.63 -11.57
N HIS A 34 8.48 15.25 -11.45
CA HIS A 34 7.75 15.24 -10.18
C HIS A 34 8.29 14.17 -9.23
N ASN A 35 8.57 14.55 -7.97
CA ASN A 35 9.14 13.67 -6.94
C ASN A 35 10.44 12.94 -7.33
N CYS A 36 11.15 13.48 -8.31
CA CYS A 36 12.51 13.14 -8.69
C CYS A 36 13.47 14.24 -8.21
N GLY A 37 14.67 13.86 -7.78
CA GLY A 37 15.73 14.81 -7.44
C GLY A 37 15.78 15.22 -5.97
N LEU A 38 16.69 16.13 -5.65
CA LEU A 38 16.93 16.60 -4.30
C LEU A 38 16.16 17.89 -4.06
N ALA A 39 15.21 17.85 -3.13
CA ALA A 39 14.57 19.05 -2.62
C ALA A 39 15.62 19.94 -1.92
N GLN A 40 15.68 21.21 -2.31
CA GLN A 40 16.66 22.16 -1.77
C GLN A 40 15.97 23.46 -1.35
N ALA A 41 16.59 24.13 -0.39
CA ALA A 41 16.36 25.53 -0.05
C ALA A 41 17.57 26.35 -0.52
N VAL A 42 17.30 27.49 -1.12
CA VAL A 42 18.31 28.43 -1.61
C VAL A 42 18.16 29.73 -0.85
N PHE A 43 19.14 30.04 -0.03
CA PHE A 43 19.18 31.26 0.76
C PHE A 43 20.03 32.31 0.06
N THR A 44 19.56 33.56 0.09
CA THR A 44 20.29 34.72 -0.43
C THR A 44 20.27 35.85 0.59
N SER A 45 21.37 36.59 0.69
CA SER A 45 21.47 37.79 1.50
C SER A 45 22.39 38.80 0.78
N PRO A 46 22.19 40.12 0.94
CA PRO A 46 23.15 41.12 0.49
C PRO A 46 24.56 40.94 1.09
N GLU A 47 24.69 40.16 2.16
CA GLU A 47 25.95 39.87 2.84
C GLU A 47 26.76 38.74 2.21
N TRP A 48 26.21 38.03 1.23
CA TRP A 48 26.86 36.89 0.60
C TRP A 48 27.06 37.14 -0.89
N GLU A 49 28.26 36.85 -1.39
CA GLU A 49 28.55 36.91 -2.83
C GLU A 49 27.81 35.80 -3.61
N PHE A 50 27.57 34.66 -2.96
CA PHE A 50 26.94 33.48 -3.55
C PHE A 50 25.76 32.99 -2.70
N PRO A 51 24.72 32.44 -3.33
CA PRO A 51 23.62 31.82 -2.60
C PRO A 51 24.10 30.60 -1.81
N LEU A 52 23.54 30.42 -0.61
CA LEU A 52 23.72 29.21 0.16
C LEU A 52 22.65 28.19 -0.22
N ILE A 53 23.06 27.03 -0.72
CA ILE A 53 22.15 25.97 -1.17
C ILE A 53 22.27 24.78 -0.22
N THR A 54 21.16 24.34 0.36
CA THR A 54 21.12 23.19 1.27
C THR A 54 19.98 22.23 0.94
N LYS A 55 20.14 20.97 1.33
CA LYS A 55 19.08 19.96 1.20
C LYS A 55 17.98 20.24 2.22
N ARG A 56 16.74 19.94 1.85
CA ARG A 56 15.58 19.99 2.76
C ARG A 56 14.79 18.70 2.71
N LEU A 57 14.18 18.36 3.83
CA LEU A 57 13.17 17.31 3.94
C LEU A 57 11.83 17.99 4.21
N ASN A 58 10.87 17.84 3.31
CA ASN A 58 9.53 18.38 3.54
C ASN A 58 8.78 17.52 4.57
N ALA A 59 7.88 18.13 5.33
CA ALA A 59 6.93 17.39 6.14
C ALA A 59 6.05 16.49 5.25
N ARG A 60 5.44 15.47 5.85
CA ARG A 60 4.61 14.47 5.15
C ARG A 60 3.14 14.55 5.62
N TYR A 61 2.32 13.82 4.86
CA TYR A 61 0.86 13.79 4.77
C TYR A 61 0.03 13.76 6.06
N ASP A 62 -1.27 13.92 5.85
CA ASP A 62 -2.44 13.88 6.75
C ASP A 62 -2.60 15.09 7.68
N TRP A 63 -1.54 15.49 8.39
CA TRP A 63 -1.60 16.62 9.31
C TRP A 63 -0.99 17.92 8.75
N LEU A 64 -0.18 17.86 7.67
CA LEU A 64 0.42 19.06 7.06
C LEU A 64 0.30 19.05 5.52
N ASN A 65 -0.61 19.88 5.00
CA ASN A 65 -0.98 19.90 3.57
C ASN A 65 -0.46 21.12 2.80
N GLY A 66 0.40 21.94 3.41
CA GLY A 66 0.97 23.12 2.75
C GLY A 66 2.02 22.79 1.69
N ARG A 67 2.03 23.57 0.61
CA ARG A 67 2.99 23.42 -0.51
C ARG A 67 3.84 24.68 -0.68
N TRP A 68 5.13 24.47 -0.91
CA TRP A 68 6.06 25.55 -1.22
C TRP A 68 5.84 26.03 -2.66
N GLU A 69 5.59 27.33 -2.85
CA GLU A 69 5.51 27.92 -4.18
C GLU A 69 6.90 28.28 -4.72
N LYS A 70 7.00 28.47 -6.04
CA LYS A 70 8.23 28.91 -6.70
C LYS A 70 8.37 30.43 -6.65
N VAL A 71 8.33 31.00 -5.46
CA VAL A 71 8.48 32.43 -5.19
C VAL A 71 9.60 32.68 -4.16
N GLN A 72 10.01 33.93 -4.04
CA GLN A 72 10.97 34.35 -3.02
C GLN A 72 10.23 34.75 -1.75
N TYR A 73 10.67 34.22 -0.62
CA TYR A 73 10.16 34.53 0.70
C TYR A 73 11.21 35.27 1.53
N VAL A 74 10.75 36.12 2.45
CA VAL A 74 11.60 36.70 3.50
C VAL A 74 11.68 35.71 4.65
N LEU A 75 12.87 35.51 5.19
CA LEU A 75 13.10 34.63 6.34
C LEU A 75 13.16 35.46 7.63
N VAL A 76 12.53 34.98 8.70
CA VAL A 76 12.57 35.61 10.03
C VAL A 76 12.97 34.59 11.09
N GLY A 77 13.90 34.93 11.98
CA GLY A 77 14.25 34.10 13.13
C GLY A 77 13.13 34.13 14.18
N ALA A 78 12.59 32.96 14.52
CA ALA A 78 11.47 32.82 15.46
C ALA A 78 11.80 31.88 16.65
N GLY A 79 13.09 31.73 16.99
CA GLY A 79 13.55 30.98 18.15
C GLY A 79 13.18 29.51 18.07
N ASP A 80 12.58 28.96 19.13
CA ASP A 80 12.06 27.59 19.12
C ASP A 80 10.69 27.47 18.44
N GLY A 81 10.00 28.55 18.10
CA GLY A 81 8.68 28.51 17.46
C GLY A 81 7.57 27.87 18.30
N CYS A 82 7.76 27.60 19.59
CA CYS A 82 6.76 26.92 20.43
C CYS A 82 5.63 27.83 20.92
N LYS A 83 5.71 29.14 20.60
CA LYS A 83 4.69 30.14 20.91
C LYS A 83 4.43 31.01 19.68
N PRO A 84 3.22 31.58 19.54
CA PRO A 84 2.95 32.53 18.49
C PRO A 84 3.96 33.69 18.47
N PHE A 85 4.44 34.04 17.30
CA PHE A 85 5.46 35.03 17.02
C PHE A 85 4.98 35.99 15.92
N PRO A 86 4.28 37.09 16.27
CA PRO A 86 3.64 37.99 15.30
C PRO A 86 4.56 38.57 14.21
N ALA A 87 5.87 38.67 14.47
CA ALA A 87 6.84 39.16 13.48
C ALA A 87 7.09 38.17 12.33
N ALA A 88 6.59 36.93 12.40
CA ALA A 88 6.60 35.98 11.30
C ALA A 88 5.47 36.21 10.27
N ALA A 89 4.52 37.12 10.52
CA ALA A 89 3.41 37.37 9.62
C ALA A 89 3.88 37.73 8.20
N GLY A 90 3.46 36.96 7.18
CA GLY A 90 3.88 37.15 5.80
C GLY A 90 5.31 36.67 5.46
N ALA A 91 6.02 36.09 6.42
CA ALA A 91 7.39 35.59 6.27
C ALA A 91 7.48 34.08 6.52
N VAL A 92 8.61 33.49 6.14
CA VAL A 92 8.96 32.12 6.51
C VAL A 92 9.66 32.14 7.86
N ALA A 93 9.12 31.40 8.82
CA ALA A 93 9.68 31.29 10.16
C ALA A 93 10.88 30.33 10.16
N TRP A 94 12.04 30.80 10.63
CA TRP A 94 13.24 30.00 10.89
C TRP A 94 13.27 29.62 12.37
N VAL A 95 13.10 28.33 12.66
CA VAL A 95 12.87 27.83 14.03
C VAL A 95 13.74 26.61 14.34
N SER A 96 14.17 26.47 15.59
CA SER A 96 14.93 25.30 16.02
C SER A 96 14.04 24.05 16.18
N GLU A 97 14.63 22.87 16.03
CA GLU A 97 13.93 21.60 16.33
C GLU A 97 13.60 21.37 17.82
N SER A 98 14.15 22.17 18.74
CA SER A 98 13.98 21.98 20.19
C SER A 98 12.65 22.52 20.74
N GLY A 99 12.34 22.19 22.00
CA GLY A 99 11.31 22.87 22.81
C GLY A 99 9.93 22.19 22.87
N CYS A 100 9.34 21.83 21.73
CA CYS A 100 7.99 21.27 21.62
C CYS A 100 7.88 20.36 20.38
N SER A 101 6.74 19.69 20.19
CA SER A 101 6.45 18.87 19.00
C SER A 101 6.55 19.69 17.71
N PHE A 102 6.84 19.01 16.59
CA PHE A 102 6.83 19.67 15.28
C PHE A 102 5.46 20.26 14.96
N PHE A 103 4.39 19.55 15.31
CA PHE A 103 3.01 20.03 15.17
C PHE A 103 2.81 21.35 15.92
N ALA A 104 3.10 21.40 17.22
CA ALA A 104 2.89 22.60 18.03
C ALA A 104 3.67 23.80 17.48
N LYS A 105 4.89 23.55 17.02
CA LYS A 105 5.76 24.58 16.41
C LYS A 105 5.15 25.15 15.13
N ILE A 106 4.71 24.27 14.24
CA ILE A 106 4.13 24.66 12.96
C ILE A 106 2.78 25.35 13.17
N LYS A 107 1.94 24.82 14.07
CA LYS A 107 0.67 25.43 14.46
C LYS A 107 0.85 26.85 15.01
N ALA A 108 1.82 27.05 15.90
CA ALA A 108 2.09 28.36 16.47
C ALA A 108 2.55 29.38 15.41
N MET A 109 3.34 28.95 14.42
CA MET A 109 3.74 29.81 13.30
C MET A 109 2.59 30.07 12.32
N GLU A 110 1.72 29.10 12.07
CA GLU A 110 0.48 29.29 11.31
C GLU A 110 -0.45 30.31 12.00
N ASP A 111 -0.63 30.20 13.31
CA ASP A 111 -1.39 31.16 14.13
C ASP A 111 -0.77 32.57 14.10
N SER A 112 0.54 32.64 13.82
CA SER A 112 1.28 33.89 13.64
C SER A 112 1.19 34.44 12.22
N LYS A 113 0.39 33.82 11.34
CA LYS A 113 0.24 34.16 9.93
C LYS A 113 1.56 34.05 9.14
N ALA A 114 2.46 33.16 9.57
CA ALA A 114 3.62 32.80 8.76
C ALA A 114 3.16 32.15 7.45
N VAL A 115 3.92 32.34 6.38
CA VAL A 115 3.64 31.73 5.06
C VAL A 115 4.37 30.41 4.84
N GLY A 116 5.22 30.02 5.81
CA GLY A 116 5.92 28.76 5.83
C GLY A 116 6.81 28.62 7.06
N VAL A 117 7.27 27.39 7.34
CA VAL A 117 8.13 27.09 8.48
C VAL A 117 9.36 26.29 8.03
N LEU A 118 10.55 26.79 8.35
CA LEU A 118 11.80 26.08 8.19
C LEU A 118 12.35 25.70 9.55
N VAL A 119 12.31 24.40 9.84
CA VAL A 119 12.85 23.85 11.07
C VAL A 119 14.31 23.44 10.84
N TYR A 120 15.23 23.89 11.67
CA TYR A 120 16.62 23.44 11.58
C TYR A 120 16.96 22.39 12.64
N ALA A 121 17.62 21.32 12.18
CA ALA A 121 18.26 20.35 13.04
C ALA A 121 19.41 21.04 13.81
N LEU A 122 19.54 20.82 15.11
CA LEU A 122 20.64 21.35 15.90
C LEU A 122 21.99 20.79 15.38
N PRO A 123 23.11 21.52 15.59
CA PRO A 123 24.42 21.05 15.17
C PRO A 123 24.72 19.63 15.67
N GLY A 124 25.08 18.73 14.74
CA GLY A 124 25.35 17.31 15.02
C GLY A 124 24.13 16.40 14.91
N ASN A 125 22.90 16.94 14.93
CA ASN A 125 21.69 16.15 14.77
C ASN A 125 21.37 15.89 13.28
N PRO A 126 20.87 14.68 12.96
CA PRO A 126 20.37 14.41 11.61
C PRO A 126 19.06 15.16 11.36
N ILE A 127 18.77 15.43 10.09
CA ILE A 127 17.41 15.82 9.70
C ILE A 127 16.47 14.64 9.99
N GLN A 128 15.31 14.94 10.56
CA GLN A 128 14.30 13.96 10.93
C GLN A 128 13.00 14.24 10.19
N ASP A 129 12.16 13.22 10.08
CA ASP A 129 10.80 13.42 9.56
C ASP A 129 9.98 14.21 10.58
N MET A 130 9.34 15.29 10.15
CA MET A 130 8.45 16.04 11.03
C MET A 130 7.15 15.26 11.15
N ASN A 131 6.84 14.80 12.36
CA ASN A 131 5.64 14.01 12.64
C ASN A 131 4.79 14.65 13.74
N CYS A 132 3.50 14.32 13.75
CA CYS A 132 2.54 14.65 14.80
C CYS A 132 2.53 13.56 15.88
N THR A 133 1.97 13.88 17.06
CA THR A 133 1.85 12.94 18.18
C THR A 133 0.43 12.91 18.76
N GLY A 134 -0.13 11.70 18.92
CA GLY A 134 -1.47 11.53 19.49
C GLY A 134 -2.54 12.34 18.75
N ASP A 135 -3.35 13.08 19.49
CA ASP A 135 -4.47 13.87 18.95
C ASP A 135 -4.03 15.01 18.01
N GLU A 136 -2.76 15.40 18.01
CA GLU A 136 -2.21 16.36 17.04
C GLU A 136 -2.43 15.88 15.60
N CYS A 137 -2.35 14.57 15.36
CA CYS A 137 -2.51 13.97 14.05
C CYS A 137 -3.94 14.08 13.50
N ASN A 138 -4.93 14.39 14.35
CA ASN A 138 -6.32 14.58 13.95
C ASN A 138 -6.59 16.00 13.41
N THR A 139 -5.60 16.90 13.49
CA THR A 139 -5.72 18.27 13.02
C THR A 139 -4.84 18.51 11.81
N THR A 140 -5.45 18.93 10.70
CA THR A 140 -4.73 19.31 9.50
C THR A 140 -4.34 20.79 9.53
N LEU A 141 -3.07 21.07 9.25
CA LEU A 141 -2.49 22.40 9.08
C LEU A 141 -2.21 22.66 7.58
N ASN A 142 -2.38 23.90 7.14
CA ASN A 142 -2.30 24.29 5.72
C ASN A 142 -1.13 25.23 5.42
N ILE A 143 -0.05 25.13 6.19
CA ILE A 143 1.19 25.88 6.01
C ILE A 143 2.32 24.97 5.51
N PRO A 144 3.15 25.36 4.53
CA PRO A 144 4.26 24.51 4.12
C PRO A 144 5.35 24.50 5.19
N ALA A 145 5.90 23.32 5.49
CA ALA A 145 7.07 23.20 6.35
C ALA A 145 8.14 22.28 5.76
N ALA A 146 9.40 22.56 6.09
CA ALA A 146 10.52 21.70 5.77
C ALA A 146 11.59 21.74 6.87
N MET A 147 12.27 20.62 7.07
CA MET A 147 13.40 20.49 7.95
C MET A 147 14.70 20.49 7.16
N LEU A 148 15.74 21.11 7.70
CA LEU A 148 17.05 21.24 7.07
C LEU A 148 18.15 21.27 8.13
N HIS A 149 19.41 21.06 7.73
CA HIS A 149 20.52 21.19 8.66
C HIS A 149 20.73 22.65 9.05
N PHE A 150 21.16 22.89 10.30
CA PHE A 150 21.57 24.22 10.75
C PHE A 150 22.57 24.86 9.78
N GLN A 151 22.31 26.12 9.42
CA GLN A 151 23.13 26.91 8.51
C GLN A 151 23.72 28.09 9.30
N PRO A 152 24.98 28.01 9.78
CA PRO A 152 25.58 29.07 10.61
C PRO A 152 25.55 30.46 9.96
N ALA A 153 25.74 30.53 8.64
CA ALA A 153 25.68 31.79 7.90
C ALA A 153 24.28 32.43 7.94
N VAL A 154 23.21 31.62 7.81
CA VAL A 154 21.83 32.11 7.91
C VAL A 154 21.55 32.67 9.30
N ASP A 155 21.93 31.92 10.34
CA ASP A 155 21.72 32.28 11.73
C ASP A 155 22.47 33.57 12.12
N GLN A 156 23.72 33.71 11.66
CA GLN A 156 24.54 34.91 11.90
C GLN A 156 23.92 36.17 11.28
N VAL A 157 23.41 36.07 10.03
CA VAL A 157 22.81 37.21 9.33
C VAL A 157 21.47 37.59 9.97
N LEU A 158 20.63 36.61 10.31
CA LEU A 158 19.37 36.84 11.02
C LEU A 158 19.60 37.49 12.40
N SER A 159 20.57 36.99 13.17
CA SER A 159 20.95 37.53 14.48
C SER A 159 21.47 38.97 14.40
N SER A 160 22.02 39.35 13.24
CA SER A 160 22.50 40.72 12.97
C SER A 160 21.39 41.65 12.47
N GLY A 161 20.13 41.20 12.42
CA GLY A 161 18.98 41.98 11.93
C GLY A 161 18.99 42.25 10.42
N LYS A 162 19.82 41.51 9.67
CA LYS A 162 19.96 41.68 8.22
C LYS A 162 19.03 40.75 7.45
N LYS A 163 18.68 41.16 6.23
CA LYS A 163 17.69 40.43 5.41
C LYS A 163 18.28 39.13 4.86
N VAL A 164 17.55 38.03 5.08
CA VAL A 164 17.74 36.75 4.40
C VAL A 164 16.47 36.43 3.63
N ASN A 165 16.61 36.03 2.38
CA ASN A 165 15.52 35.48 1.58
C ASN A 165 15.73 33.99 1.36
N VAL A 166 14.64 33.26 1.14
CA VAL A 166 14.66 31.85 0.77
C VAL A 166 13.78 31.59 -0.46
N THR A 167 14.27 30.72 -1.33
CA THR A 167 13.52 30.15 -2.47
C THR A 167 13.66 28.62 -2.44
N PHE A 168 12.76 27.92 -3.14
CA PHE A 168 12.72 26.46 -3.15
C PHE A 168 12.90 25.92 -4.55
N GLN A 169 13.77 24.91 -4.66
CA GLN A 169 14.02 24.23 -5.92
C GLN A 169 14.07 22.71 -5.72
N VAL A 170 14.00 22.00 -6.84
CA VAL A 170 14.24 20.57 -6.95
C VAL A 170 15.32 20.39 -7.99
N THR A 171 16.46 19.85 -7.57
CA THR A 171 17.59 19.62 -8.46
C THR A 171 17.55 18.18 -8.94
N PRO A 172 17.45 17.92 -10.27
CA PRO A 172 17.55 16.56 -10.81
C PRO A 172 18.81 15.88 -10.27
N SER A 173 18.67 14.61 -9.88
CA SER A 173 19.81 13.82 -9.40
C SER A 173 19.88 12.51 -10.17
N PRO A 174 21.08 11.94 -10.36
CA PRO A 174 21.27 10.62 -10.95
C PRO A 174 20.86 9.50 -9.98
N ASN A 175 20.00 9.78 -9.00
CA ASN A 175 19.58 8.80 -8.02
C ASN A 175 18.50 7.93 -8.66
N PHE A 176 18.83 6.69 -8.93
CA PHE A 176 17.87 5.64 -9.26
C PHE A 176 18.16 4.43 -8.36
N PHE A 177 17.13 3.64 -8.09
CA PHE A 177 17.24 2.42 -7.33
C PHE A 177 16.84 1.26 -8.25
N ILE A 178 17.71 0.27 -8.35
CA ILE A 178 17.43 -1.00 -9.02
C ILE A 178 17.78 -2.11 -8.04
N ALA A 179 17.07 -3.22 -8.15
CA ALA A 179 17.37 -4.41 -7.39
C ALA A 179 17.75 -5.57 -8.31
N ILE A 180 18.38 -6.58 -7.72
CA ILE A 180 18.53 -7.90 -8.31
C ILE A 180 17.70 -8.83 -7.43
N ASP A 181 16.72 -9.49 -8.00
CA ASP A 181 15.85 -10.41 -7.26
C ASP A 181 16.59 -11.72 -6.91
N GLN A 182 15.91 -12.62 -6.17
CA GLN A 182 16.51 -13.91 -5.79
C GLN A 182 16.81 -14.84 -6.99
N GLN A 183 16.26 -14.56 -8.17
CA GLN A 183 16.54 -15.31 -9.40
C GLN A 183 17.72 -14.71 -10.19
N GLY A 184 18.33 -13.62 -9.70
CA GLY A 184 19.40 -12.91 -10.39
C GLY A 184 18.90 -11.97 -11.49
N ALA A 185 17.59 -11.71 -11.58
CA ALA A 185 17.01 -10.80 -12.56
C ALA A 185 17.02 -9.36 -12.05
N LEU A 186 17.21 -8.40 -12.96
CA LEU A 186 16.99 -7.00 -12.66
C LEU A 186 15.51 -6.75 -12.34
N ALA A 187 15.26 -6.07 -11.24
CA ALA A 187 13.92 -5.73 -10.77
C ALA A 187 13.78 -4.23 -10.50
N GLU A 188 12.63 -3.69 -10.91
CA GLU A 188 12.22 -2.33 -10.58
C GLU A 188 11.90 -2.22 -9.08
N MET A 189 12.33 -1.12 -8.47
CA MET A 189 12.05 -0.84 -7.05
C MET A 189 10.84 0.08 -6.87
N GLY A 190 10.23 0.52 -7.96
CA GLY A 190 9.13 1.50 -8.05
C GLY A 190 9.41 2.79 -7.30
N TRP A 191 8.41 3.32 -6.61
CA TRP A 191 8.42 4.69 -6.14
C TRP A 191 8.61 4.85 -4.64
N PHE A 192 9.63 5.61 -4.26
CA PHE A 192 9.90 5.96 -2.87
C PHE A 192 9.19 7.27 -2.58
N LEU A 193 8.08 7.19 -1.85
CA LEU A 193 7.23 8.36 -1.51
C LEU A 193 8.02 9.46 -0.79
N TYR A 194 9.10 9.08 -0.11
CA TYR A 194 9.98 9.97 0.65
C TYR A 194 11.38 9.36 0.85
N PRO A 195 12.42 10.15 1.19
CA PRO A 195 13.78 9.64 1.29
C PRO A 195 14.01 8.84 2.58
N THR A 196 13.63 7.56 2.58
CA THR A 196 13.93 6.60 3.64
C THR A 196 14.50 5.30 3.08
N PHE A 197 15.36 4.65 3.84
CA PHE A 197 15.85 3.31 3.50
C PHE A 197 14.80 2.21 3.73
N ARG A 198 13.68 2.50 4.41
CA ARG A 198 12.61 1.51 4.63
C ARG A 198 12.05 0.94 3.33
N PHE A 199 11.93 1.76 2.28
CA PHE A 199 11.49 1.33 0.95
C PHE A 199 12.40 0.26 0.32
N ILE A 200 13.70 0.29 0.64
CA ILE A 200 14.64 -0.77 0.22
C ILE A 200 14.39 -2.04 1.03
N THR A 201 14.19 -1.91 2.35
CA THR A 201 13.92 -3.04 3.24
C THR A 201 12.64 -3.77 2.85
N TRP A 202 11.53 -3.03 2.66
CA TRP A 202 10.26 -3.62 2.22
C TRP A 202 10.40 -4.28 0.85
N GLN A 203 11.11 -3.67 -0.12
CA GLN A 203 11.36 -4.32 -1.41
C GLN A 203 12.12 -5.65 -1.27
N ALA A 204 13.08 -5.73 -0.35
CA ALA A 204 13.82 -6.96 -0.08
C ALA A 204 12.93 -8.04 0.57
N GLU A 205 12.13 -7.67 1.58
CA GLU A 205 11.15 -8.58 2.21
C GLU A 205 10.15 -9.12 1.18
N TRP A 206 9.70 -8.28 0.25
CA TRP A 206 8.82 -8.71 -0.83
C TRP A 206 9.49 -9.70 -1.79
N PHE A 207 10.79 -9.59 -2.05
CA PHE A 207 11.50 -10.59 -2.87
C PHE A 207 11.57 -11.95 -2.18
N ASP A 208 11.69 -11.98 -0.84
CA ASP A 208 11.62 -13.23 -0.08
C ASP A 208 10.24 -13.87 -0.22
N PHE A 209 9.17 -13.08 -0.08
CA PHE A 209 7.81 -13.53 -0.37
C PHE A 209 7.65 -14.06 -1.80
N ASN A 210 8.07 -13.28 -2.79
CA ASN A 210 7.89 -13.61 -4.21
C ASN A 210 8.64 -14.89 -4.58
N SER A 211 9.85 -15.09 -4.06
CA SER A 211 10.60 -16.34 -4.22
C SER A 211 9.83 -17.53 -3.66
N GLY A 212 9.30 -17.42 -2.43
CA GLY A 212 8.46 -18.44 -1.82
C GLY A 212 7.14 -18.70 -2.58
N LEU A 213 6.55 -17.65 -3.16
CA LEU A 213 5.37 -17.77 -4.03
C LEU A 213 5.70 -18.56 -5.31
N LEU A 214 6.81 -18.24 -5.98
CA LEU A 214 7.22 -18.94 -7.21
C LEU A 214 7.48 -20.43 -6.94
N GLU A 215 8.08 -20.77 -5.79
CA GLU A 215 8.26 -22.18 -5.39
C GLU A 215 6.92 -22.89 -5.11
N ARG A 216 5.94 -22.21 -4.51
CA ARG A 216 4.59 -22.77 -4.33
C ARG A 216 3.90 -23.03 -5.67
N ILE A 217 4.01 -22.13 -6.63
CA ILE A 217 3.40 -22.25 -7.96
C ILE A 217 4.03 -23.38 -8.78
N LYS A 218 5.30 -23.72 -8.54
CA LYS A 218 5.96 -24.87 -9.18
C LYS A 218 5.49 -26.23 -8.66
N ARG A 219 4.78 -26.29 -7.51
CA ARG A 219 4.27 -27.55 -6.97
C ARG A 219 3.30 -28.21 -7.96
N PRO A 220 3.30 -29.55 -8.06
CA PRO A 220 2.39 -30.27 -8.94
C PRO A 220 0.92 -29.95 -8.62
N ALA A 221 0.16 -29.61 -9.64
CA ALA A 221 -1.28 -29.37 -9.59
C ALA A 221 -1.89 -29.63 -10.97
N ALA A 222 -3.16 -30.03 -11.01
CA ALA A 222 -3.93 -29.96 -12.25
C ALA A 222 -4.31 -28.49 -12.50
N VAL A 223 -3.88 -27.93 -13.63
CA VAL A 223 -4.01 -26.50 -13.92
C VAL A 223 -5.02 -26.28 -15.04
N VAL A 224 -6.04 -25.46 -14.78
CA VAL A 224 -7.00 -25.00 -15.79
C VAL A 224 -6.74 -23.51 -16.07
N PRO A 225 -6.20 -23.15 -17.25
CA PRO A 225 -5.97 -21.75 -17.59
C PRO A 225 -7.30 -21.03 -17.84
N VAL A 226 -7.45 -19.83 -17.26
CA VAL A 226 -8.66 -19.00 -17.41
C VAL A 226 -8.35 -17.75 -18.24
N PHE A 227 -7.37 -16.96 -17.79
CA PHE A 227 -6.93 -15.75 -18.47
C PHE A 227 -5.44 -15.84 -18.77
N ASN A 228 -5.05 -15.51 -20.00
CA ASN A 228 -3.66 -15.39 -20.41
C ASN A 228 -3.42 -13.98 -20.94
N THR A 229 -2.86 -13.11 -20.10
CA THR A 229 -2.58 -11.71 -20.44
C THR A 229 -3.80 -10.99 -21.03
N THR A 230 -4.96 -11.13 -20.39
CA THR A 230 -6.23 -10.61 -20.86
C THR A 230 -6.46 -9.19 -20.33
N LEU A 231 -6.84 -8.25 -21.20
CA LEU A 231 -7.22 -6.90 -20.78
C LEU A 231 -8.53 -6.93 -19.97
N MET A 232 -8.52 -6.31 -18.80
CA MET A 232 -9.68 -6.13 -17.92
C MET A 232 -10.03 -4.63 -17.87
N GLN A 233 -11.17 -4.26 -18.47
CA GLN A 233 -11.67 -2.88 -18.49
C GLN A 233 -13.19 -2.84 -18.74
N GLY A 234 -13.86 -1.78 -18.26
CA GLY A 234 -15.27 -1.52 -18.55
C GLY A 234 -16.24 -2.49 -17.87
N GLU A 235 -17.52 -2.36 -18.22
CA GLU A 235 -18.61 -3.22 -17.69
C GLU A 235 -18.39 -4.71 -17.97
N ALA A 236 -17.66 -5.02 -19.03
CA ALA A 236 -17.39 -6.40 -19.41
C ALA A 236 -16.37 -7.08 -18.48
N GLY A 237 -15.34 -6.36 -18.05
CA GLY A 237 -14.16 -6.94 -17.44
C GLY A 237 -13.45 -7.95 -18.37
N ALA A 238 -12.62 -8.81 -17.80
CA ALA A 238 -12.07 -9.98 -18.48
C ALA A 238 -13.04 -11.17 -18.34
N ARG A 239 -13.34 -11.86 -19.45
CA ARG A 239 -14.34 -12.95 -19.50
C ARG A 239 -13.76 -14.20 -20.16
N ALA A 240 -14.05 -15.36 -19.58
CA ALA A 240 -13.63 -16.65 -20.12
C ALA A 240 -14.71 -17.70 -19.86
N ILE A 241 -14.82 -18.67 -20.77
CA ILE A 241 -15.58 -19.90 -20.54
C ILE A 241 -14.56 -21.04 -20.54
N ILE A 242 -14.47 -21.74 -19.41
CA ILE A 242 -13.56 -22.87 -19.25
C ILE A 242 -14.32 -24.19 -19.31
N THR A 243 -13.59 -25.25 -19.64
CA THR A 243 -14.08 -26.62 -19.51
C THR A 243 -13.32 -27.30 -18.37
N LEU A 244 -14.06 -27.79 -17.38
CA LEU A 244 -13.57 -28.52 -16.23
C LEU A 244 -13.54 -30.02 -16.56
N HIS A 245 -12.46 -30.71 -16.16
CA HIS A 245 -12.36 -32.16 -16.33
C HIS A 245 -13.23 -32.88 -15.29
N LYS A 246 -13.79 -34.05 -15.64
CA LYS A 246 -14.63 -34.85 -14.73
C LYS A 246 -13.90 -35.28 -13.46
N ASP A 247 -12.59 -35.46 -13.56
CA ASP A 247 -11.76 -35.96 -12.47
C ASP A 247 -11.42 -34.87 -11.44
N LEU A 248 -11.89 -33.62 -11.66
CA LEU A 248 -11.62 -32.53 -10.72
C LEU A 248 -12.30 -32.71 -9.36
N SER A 249 -13.31 -33.59 -9.26
CA SER A 249 -13.94 -33.97 -7.98
C SER A 249 -13.02 -34.75 -7.04
N GLU A 250 -11.86 -35.22 -7.52
CA GLU A 250 -10.88 -35.95 -6.70
C GLU A 250 -10.00 -35.01 -5.85
N PHE A 251 -9.95 -33.72 -6.20
CA PHE A 251 -9.14 -32.73 -5.50
C PHE A 251 -9.90 -32.13 -4.31
N ASP A 252 -9.18 -31.89 -3.22
CA ASP A 252 -9.70 -31.24 -2.01
C ASP A 252 -9.20 -29.79 -1.87
N THR A 253 -8.29 -29.37 -2.76
CA THR A 253 -7.64 -28.06 -2.73
C THR A 253 -7.85 -27.34 -4.07
N LEU A 254 -8.33 -26.10 -4.00
CA LEU A 254 -8.44 -25.18 -5.14
C LEU A 254 -7.76 -23.86 -4.79
N GLU A 255 -6.73 -23.51 -5.56
CA GLU A 255 -6.04 -22.23 -5.45
C GLU A 255 -6.20 -21.40 -6.74
N LEU A 256 -6.32 -20.08 -6.59
CA LEU A 256 -6.33 -19.12 -7.68
C LEU A 256 -4.92 -18.53 -7.84
N ASP A 257 -4.22 -18.88 -8.91
CA ASP A 257 -2.96 -18.22 -9.32
C ASP A 257 -3.31 -17.03 -10.21
N ALA A 258 -3.49 -15.88 -9.57
CA ALA A 258 -3.88 -14.64 -10.21
C ALA A 258 -2.71 -13.66 -10.26
N ALA A 259 -2.57 -12.91 -11.35
CA ALA A 259 -1.62 -11.82 -11.45
C ALA A 259 -2.22 -10.62 -12.19
N LEU A 260 -1.79 -9.42 -11.81
CA LEU A 260 -2.08 -8.17 -12.51
C LEU A 260 -0.79 -7.53 -13.00
N SER A 261 -0.86 -6.95 -14.20
CA SER A 261 0.23 -6.23 -14.84
C SER A 261 -0.29 -5.00 -15.57
N CYS A 262 0.60 -4.05 -15.85
CA CYS A 262 0.22 -2.89 -16.65
C CYS A 262 -0.04 -3.30 -18.11
N PRO A 263 -0.91 -2.57 -18.84
CA PRO A 263 -1.04 -2.70 -20.30
C PRO A 263 0.27 -2.50 -21.06
N GLY A 264 1.16 -1.64 -20.57
CA GLY A 264 2.49 -1.42 -21.13
C GLY A 264 3.59 -2.04 -20.27
N ARG A 265 4.86 -1.80 -20.67
CA ARG A 265 6.04 -2.34 -19.99
C ARG A 265 6.49 -1.54 -18.76
N ARG A 266 5.82 -0.44 -18.45
CA ARG A 266 6.20 0.46 -17.36
C ARG A 266 4.98 0.84 -16.54
N ASP A 267 5.26 1.14 -15.27
CA ASP A 267 4.29 1.59 -14.28
C ASP A 267 3.45 2.78 -14.77
N GLU A 268 3.97 3.67 -15.64
CA GLU A 268 3.18 4.81 -16.10
C GLU A 268 1.91 4.45 -16.86
N THR A 269 1.81 3.21 -17.36
CA THR A 269 0.65 2.68 -18.09
C THR A 269 -0.36 1.95 -17.21
N CYS A 270 -0.01 1.66 -15.95
CA CYS A 270 -0.94 1.10 -14.98
C CYS A 270 -2.02 2.11 -14.57
N ALA A 271 -3.14 1.59 -14.05
CA ALA A 271 -4.15 2.44 -13.43
C ALA A 271 -3.56 3.20 -12.24
N HIS A 272 -3.94 4.47 -12.08
CA HIS A 272 -3.38 5.32 -11.03
C HIS A 272 -3.82 4.93 -9.62
N TRP A 273 -5.01 4.35 -9.49
CA TRP A 273 -5.69 4.14 -8.23
C TRP A 273 -5.82 2.67 -7.87
N ASP A 274 -5.88 2.43 -6.58
CA ASP A 274 -6.25 1.20 -5.92
C ASP A 274 -7.75 0.91 -6.08
N HIS A 275 -8.06 -0.25 -6.64
CA HIS A 275 -9.43 -0.68 -6.86
C HIS A 275 -9.61 -2.14 -6.47
N THR A 276 -10.79 -2.43 -5.92
CA THR A 276 -11.23 -3.80 -5.70
C THR A 276 -11.38 -4.53 -7.02
N VAL A 277 -10.71 -5.67 -7.14
CA VAL A 277 -10.85 -6.61 -8.24
C VAL A 277 -11.50 -7.88 -7.73
N GLN A 278 -12.52 -8.34 -8.43
CA GLN A 278 -13.30 -9.51 -8.04
C GLN A 278 -13.42 -10.47 -9.20
N LEU A 279 -13.30 -11.76 -8.90
CA LEU A 279 -13.58 -12.86 -9.81
C LEU A 279 -14.93 -13.46 -9.48
N PHE A 280 -15.82 -13.55 -10.46
CA PHE A 280 -17.12 -14.18 -10.36
C PHE A 280 -17.17 -15.45 -11.21
N ILE A 281 -17.89 -16.47 -10.75
CA ILE A 281 -18.07 -17.74 -11.46
C ILE A 281 -19.55 -18.08 -11.62
N CYS A 282 -19.91 -18.68 -12.76
CA CYS A 282 -21.22 -19.26 -13.01
C CYS A 282 -21.06 -20.54 -13.85
N CYS A 283 -21.30 -21.69 -13.23
CA CYS A 283 -21.24 -23.01 -13.86
C CYS A 283 -22.63 -23.53 -14.27
N ASP A 284 -23.65 -23.15 -13.52
CA ASP A 284 -25.06 -23.41 -13.83
C ASP A 284 -25.84 -22.10 -13.75
N HIS A 285 -26.45 -21.69 -14.86
CA HIS A 285 -27.21 -20.44 -14.95
C HIS A 285 -28.49 -20.44 -14.11
N PHE A 286 -29.02 -21.63 -13.79
CA PHE A 286 -30.20 -21.77 -12.95
C PHE A 286 -29.87 -21.89 -11.46
N SER A 287 -28.59 -22.07 -11.12
CA SER A 287 -28.15 -22.11 -9.74
C SER A 287 -28.29 -20.74 -9.07
N PRO A 288 -28.78 -20.66 -7.82
CA PRO A 288 -28.78 -19.41 -7.05
C PRO A 288 -27.36 -18.89 -6.77
N TYR A 289 -26.33 -19.72 -7.00
CA TYR A 289 -24.92 -19.38 -6.83
C TYR A 289 -24.25 -18.91 -8.13
N CYS A 290 -24.99 -18.78 -9.24
CA CYS A 290 -24.46 -18.17 -10.46
C CYS A 290 -24.04 -16.72 -10.19
N ASN A 291 -22.84 -16.34 -10.64
CA ASN A 291 -22.19 -15.05 -10.37
C ASN A 291 -21.84 -14.83 -8.90
N MET A 292 -21.59 -15.91 -8.14
CA MET A 292 -20.97 -15.81 -6.83
C MET A 292 -19.49 -15.47 -6.97
N GLU A 293 -18.97 -14.72 -6.00
CA GLU A 293 -17.57 -14.33 -5.95
C GLU A 293 -16.71 -15.53 -5.57
N LEU A 294 -15.67 -15.77 -6.37
CA LEU A 294 -14.68 -16.83 -6.17
C LEU A 294 -13.38 -16.28 -5.56
N GLY A 295 -13.04 -15.00 -5.78
CA GLY A 295 -11.85 -14.38 -5.22
C GLY A 295 -11.86 -12.86 -5.32
N ARG A 296 -11.09 -12.21 -4.43
CA ARG A 296 -10.96 -10.75 -4.31
C ARG A 296 -9.51 -10.32 -4.11
N TRP A 297 -9.12 -9.24 -4.77
CA TRP A 297 -7.81 -8.60 -4.66
C TRP A 297 -7.97 -7.08 -4.71
N ILE A 298 -6.95 -6.35 -4.32
CA ILE A 298 -6.86 -4.90 -4.50
C ILE A 298 -5.70 -4.59 -5.45
N THR A 299 -5.94 -3.74 -6.45
CA THR A 299 -4.87 -3.31 -7.36
C THR A 299 -3.86 -2.43 -6.63
N ALA A 300 -2.60 -2.51 -7.03
CA ALA A 300 -1.58 -1.57 -6.57
C ALA A 300 -1.80 -0.17 -7.19
N PHE A 301 -1.35 0.88 -6.50
CA PHE A 301 -1.26 2.23 -7.04
C PHE A 301 -0.21 2.30 -8.15
N ARG A 302 -0.67 2.31 -9.41
CA ARG A 302 0.16 2.55 -10.60
C ARG A 302 1.42 1.67 -10.66
N ARG A 303 1.34 0.42 -10.21
CA ARG A 303 2.47 -0.49 -10.19
C ARG A 303 2.12 -1.82 -10.84
N GLY A 304 2.92 -2.25 -11.81
CA GLY A 304 2.70 -3.48 -12.60
C GLY A 304 3.10 -4.77 -11.87
N THR A 305 3.22 -4.72 -10.55
CA THR A 305 3.61 -5.85 -9.70
C THR A 305 2.39 -6.34 -8.95
N GLY A 306 2.13 -7.64 -8.97
CA GLY A 306 1.02 -8.26 -8.24
C GLY A 306 0.77 -9.68 -8.72
N ARG A 307 1.06 -10.68 -7.88
CA ARG A 307 0.75 -12.09 -8.12
C ARG A 307 0.45 -12.75 -6.80
N TRP A 308 -0.60 -13.55 -6.78
CA TRP A 308 -1.13 -14.15 -5.56
C TRP A 308 -1.56 -15.57 -5.82
N LEU A 309 -1.48 -16.39 -4.78
CA LEU A 309 -1.99 -17.75 -4.76
C LEU A 309 -3.02 -17.83 -3.63
N THR A 310 -4.30 -17.70 -3.98
CA THR A 310 -5.40 -17.58 -3.00
C THR A 310 -6.11 -18.92 -2.85
N ASP A 311 -6.13 -19.46 -1.63
CA ASP A 311 -6.88 -20.69 -1.30
C ASP A 311 -8.39 -20.41 -1.26
N VAL A 312 -9.12 -21.03 -2.18
CA VAL A 312 -10.58 -20.94 -2.29
C VAL A 312 -11.21 -22.34 -2.27
N SER A 313 -10.51 -23.32 -1.68
CA SER A 313 -10.96 -24.71 -1.55
C SER A 313 -12.38 -24.84 -1.01
N PRO A 314 -12.82 -24.07 0.01
CA PRO A 314 -14.21 -24.14 0.49
C PRO A 314 -15.27 -23.84 -0.58
N LEU A 315 -14.91 -23.13 -1.66
CA LEU A 315 -15.79 -22.75 -2.76
C LEU A 315 -15.82 -23.75 -3.92
N LEU A 316 -15.13 -24.89 -3.80
CA LEU A 316 -15.20 -26.00 -4.78
C LEU A 316 -16.63 -26.38 -5.21
N PRO A 317 -17.68 -26.38 -4.34
CA PRO A 317 -19.04 -26.69 -4.77
C PRO A 317 -19.65 -25.70 -5.79
N LEU A 318 -19.04 -24.53 -6.00
CA LEU A 318 -19.44 -23.62 -7.09
C LEU A 318 -19.10 -24.19 -8.48
N LEU A 319 -18.11 -25.09 -8.56
CA LEU A 319 -17.61 -25.72 -9.78
C LEU A 319 -18.38 -27.02 -10.08
N ASN A 320 -19.70 -26.91 -10.19
CA ASN A 320 -20.62 -28.06 -10.24
C ASN A 320 -20.94 -28.58 -11.65
N SER A 321 -20.34 -27.99 -12.70
CA SER A 321 -20.64 -28.33 -14.10
C SER A 321 -19.36 -28.36 -14.93
N GLU A 322 -19.36 -29.11 -16.04
CA GLU A 322 -18.20 -29.19 -16.94
C GLU A 322 -17.85 -27.86 -17.61
N ARG A 323 -18.80 -26.94 -17.72
CA ARG A 323 -18.58 -25.63 -18.35
C ARG A 323 -18.89 -24.52 -17.36
N CYS A 324 -17.94 -23.63 -17.15
CA CYS A 324 -18.09 -22.50 -16.25
C CYS A 324 -17.70 -21.20 -16.94
N SER A 325 -18.53 -20.17 -16.78
CA SER A 325 -18.21 -18.79 -17.15
C SER A 325 -17.54 -18.09 -15.98
N LEU A 326 -16.40 -17.45 -16.21
CA LEU A 326 -15.68 -16.64 -15.25
C LEU A 326 -15.57 -15.21 -15.74
N VAL A 327 -15.79 -14.25 -14.83
CA VAL A 327 -15.67 -12.81 -15.10
C VAL A 327 -14.84 -12.17 -14.01
N MET A 328 -13.69 -11.61 -14.38
CA MET A 328 -12.87 -10.79 -13.49
C MET A 328 -13.07 -9.32 -13.83
N LYS A 329 -13.38 -8.49 -12.84
CA LYS A 329 -13.69 -7.08 -13.05
C LYS A 329 -13.22 -6.18 -11.92
N THR A 330 -13.05 -4.92 -12.27
CA THR A 330 -12.74 -3.74 -11.44
C THR A 330 -13.81 -2.68 -11.76
N PRO A 331 -13.92 -1.52 -11.05
CA PRO A 331 -14.89 -0.49 -11.43
C PRO A 331 -14.81 -0.13 -12.93
N PRO A 332 -15.94 0.00 -13.62
CA PRO A 332 -15.98 0.05 -15.09
C PRO A 332 -15.31 1.30 -15.69
N TRP A 333 -15.23 2.38 -14.91
CA TRP A 333 -14.57 3.63 -15.27
C TRP A 333 -13.06 3.63 -14.98
N ALA A 334 -12.55 2.59 -14.31
CA ALA A 334 -11.14 2.50 -14.01
C ALA A 334 -10.29 2.35 -15.28
N MET A 335 -9.05 2.81 -15.19
CA MET A 335 -8.03 2.50 -16.19
C MET A 335 -7.80 0.98 -16.28
N PRO A 336 -7.37 0.48 -17.46
CA PRO A 336 -7.26 -0.95 -17.69
C PRO A 336 -6.12 -1.60 -16.90
N TRP A 337 -6.33 -2.86 -16.55
CA TRP A 337 -5.30 -3.79 -16.08
C TRP A 337 -5.20 -4.99 -17.01
N VAL A 338 -4.04 -5.64 -17.07
CA VAL A 338 -3.87 -6.93 -17.76
C VAL A 338 -3.81 -8.03 -16.71
N THR A 339 -4.74 -9.00 -16.80
CA THR A 339 -4.85 -10.11 -15.85
C THR A 339 -4.40 -11.44 -16.45
N SER A 340 -3.77 -12.27 -15.63
CA SER A 340 -3.63 -13.70 -15.86
C SER A 340 -4.22 -14.46 -14.69
N LEU A 341 -4.86 -15.59 -14.97
CA LEU A 341 -5.49 -16.42 -13.95
C LEU A 341 -5.45 -17.89 -14.35
N ASN A 342 -5.03 -18.72 -13.41
CA ASN A 342 -5.17 -20.17 -13.50
C ASN A 342 -5.92 -20.70 -12.26
N LEU A 343 -6.80 -21.68 -12.48
CA LEU A 343 -7.32 -22.52 -11.41
C LEU A 343 -6.35 -23.67 -11.18
N ARG A 344 -5.93 -23.90 -9.94
CA ARG A 344 -4.97 -24.95 -9.57
C ARG A 344 -5.62 -25.91 -8.60
N PHE A 345 -5.73 -27.16 -9.03
CA PHE A 345 -6.32 -28.24 -8.23
C PHE A 345 -5.24 -29.18 -7.72
N SER A 346 -5.27 -29.50 -6.44
CA SER A 346 -4.28 -30.38 -5.82
C SER A 346 -4.88 -31.14 -4.64
N HIS A 347 -4.09 -32.03 -4.04
CA HIS A 347 -4.45 -32.71 -2.81
C HIS A 347 -3.74 -32.07 -1.62
N SER A 348 -4.45 -31.99 -0.50
CA SER A 348 -3.90 -31.46 0.75
C SER A 348 -2.74 -32.34 1.25
N ASN A 349 -1.62 -31.70 1.59
CA ASN A 349 -0.38 -32.37 2.06
C ASN A 349 -0.45 -32.84 3.52
N ARG A 350 -1.63 -33.14 4.08
CA ARG A 350 -1.74 -33.61 5.48
C ARG A 350 -1.33 -35.09 5.58
N SER A 351 -0.41 -35.36 6.50
CA SER A 351 0.25 -36.65 6.74
C SER A 351 -0.69 -37.86 6.77
N GLU A 352 -0.34 -38.88 5.98
CA GLU A 352 -0.45 -40.35 6.08
C GLU A 352 -1.57 -41.08 6.88
N ASN A 353 -2.45 -40.41 7.63
CA ASN A 353 -3.69 -41.01 8.12
C ASN A 353 -4.78 -40.81 7.05
N ALA A 354 -4.66 -41.61 5.99
CA ALA A 354 -5.50 -41.59 4.79
C ALA A 354 -6.98 -41.98 5.02
N SER A 355 -7.49 -42.00 6.25
CA SER A 355 -8.80 -42.59 6.54
C SER A 355 -9.99 -41.66 6.36
N GLU A 356 -9.85 -40.32 6.43
CA GLU A 356 -10.99 -39.41 6.18
C GLU A 356 -10.54 -38.08 5.57
N LYS A 357 -10.31 -38.05 4.25
CA LYS A 357 -10.19 -36.78 3.51
C LYS A 357 -11.56 -36.09 3.46
N LEU A 358 -11.65 -34.89 3.99
CA LEU A 358 -12.87 -34.07 3.93
C LEU A 358 -12.91 -33.30 2.61
N TYR A 359 -14.08 -33.28 1.98
CA TYR A 359 -14.32 -32.48 0.77
C TYR A 359 -15.53 -31.56 1.00
N PRO A 360 -15.46 -30.29 0.60
CA PRO A 360 -16.62 -29.40 0.62
C PRO A 360 -17.60 -29.84 -0.47
N PHE A 361 -18.88 -29.99 -0.11
CA PHE A 361 -19.92 -30.47 -1.03
C PHE A 361 -21.18 -29.60 -1.06
N MET A 362 -21.30 -28.67 -0.12
CA MET A 362 -22.47 -27.81 0.03
C MET A 362 -22.03 -26.42 0.50
N LEU A 363 -22.72 -25.41 -0.03
CA LEU A 363 -22.57 -24.01 0.35
C LEU A 363 -23.93 -23.48 0.80
N THR A 364 -23.90 -22.53 1.74
CA THR A 364 -25.06 -21.72 2.13
C THR A 364 -24.62 -20.26 2.09
N PHE A 365 -25.20 -19.46 1.20
CA PHE A 365 -24.91 -18.04 1.15
C PHE A 365 -25.47 -17.34 2.39
N LEU A 366 -24.66 -16.48 3.02
CA LEU A 366 -25.09 -15.70 4.18
C LEU A 366 -25.46 -14.28 3.76
N TYR A 367 -24.46 -13.43 3.52
CA TYR A 367 -24.66 -11.99 3.30
C TYR A 367 -23.69 -11.45 2.24
N LYS A 368 -24.13 -10.42 1.50
CA LYS A 368 -23.33 -9.75 0.45
C LYS A 368 -22.51 -8.54 0.98
N GLY A 369 -22.76 -8.12 2.22
CA GLY A 369 -22.33 -6.81 2.74
C GLY A 369 -23.25 -5.68 2.29
N GLY A 370 -22.81 -4.42 2.44
CA GLY A 370 -23.57 -3.23 2.05
C GLY A 370 -22.96 -1.93 2.57
N THR A 371 -23.66 -0.81 2.38
CA THR A 371 -23.25 0.51 2.91
C THR A 371 -23.08 0.46 4.41
N PHE A 372 -21.91 0.82 4.95
CA PHE A 372 -21.69 0.85 6.39
C PHE A 372 -22.31 2.12 7.00
N ASP A 373 -23.46 1.97 7.66
CA ASP A 373 -24.17 3.05 8.34
C ASP A 373 -24.86 2.54 9.62
N ARG A 374 -25.59 3.41 10.32
CA ARG A 374 -26.27 3.07 11.59
C ARG A 374 -27.24 1.90 11.48
N ASP A 375 -27.81 1.66 10.31
CA ASP A 375 -28.80 0.61 10.06
C ASP A 375 -28.16 -0.63 9.39
N TYR A 376 -26.82 -0.75 9.38
CA TYR A 376 -26.11 -1.87 8.75
C TYR A 376 -26.59 -3.23 9.26
N ASN A 377 -26.59 -3.43 10.58
CA ASN A 377 -26.96 -4.73 11.16
C ASN A 377 -28.45 -5.04 11.04
N SER A 378 -29.33 -4.02 11.05
CA SER A 378 -30.79 -4.24 10.95
C SER A 378 -31.24 -4.68 9.56
N ARG A 379 -30.40 -4.52 8.54
CA ARG A 379 -30.64 -5.01 7.17
C ARG A 379 -30.43 -6.51 7.00
N PHE A 380 -29.82 -7.17 7.96
CA PHE A 380 -29.53 -8.61 7.90
C PHE A 380 -30.39 -9.36 8.92
N HIS A 381 -30.89 -10.53 8.50
CA HIS A 381 -31.70 -11.40 9.34
C HIS A 381 -30.96 -12.70 9.60
N GLU A 382 -31.24 -13.32 10.75
CA GLU A 382 -30.69 -14.63 11.11
C GLU A 382 -31.02 -15.68 10.05
N ILE A 383 -30.07 -16.56 9.79
CA ILE A 383 -30.20 -17.64 8.81
C ILE A 383 -30.22 -18.97 9.55
N ASN A 384 -31.34 -19.68 9.42
CA ASN A 384 -31.49 -21.02 9.96
C ASN A 384 -31.05 -22.04 8.91
N PHE A 385 -30.19 -22.96 9.29
CA PHE A 385 -29.80 -24.09 8.45
C PHE A 385 -29.69 -25.36 9.28
N THR A 386 -29.71 -26.52 8.63
CA THR A 386 -29.44 -27.81 9.25
C THR A 386 -28.37 -28.50 8.42
N ALA A 387 -27.31 -28.97 9.09
CA ALA A 387 -26.25 -29.70 8.42
C ALA A 387 -26.80 -31.07 7.93
N PRO A 388 -26.57 -31.45 6.66
CA PRO A 388 -26.91 -32.77 6.17
C PRO A 388 -26.27 -33.89 7.04
N PRO A 389 -26.90 -35.07 7.20
CA PRO A 389 -26.37 -36.14 8.06
C PRO A 389 -24.96 -36.64 7.69
N SER A 390 -24.54 -36.47 6.43
CA SER A 390 -23.20 -36.82 5.94
C SER A 390 -22.13 -35.79 6.30
N THR A 391 -22.50 -34.65 6.87
CA THR A 391 -21.59 -33.54 7.19
C THR A 391 -20.66 -33.93 8.34
N LYS A 392 -19.35 -33.79 8.11
CA LYS A 392 -18.32 -33.98 9.13
C LYS A 392 -17.70 -32.67 9.63
N LYS A 393 -17.81 -31.61 8.83
CA LYS A 393 -17.30 -30.29 9.14
C LYS A 393 -18.22 -29.20 8.59
N VAL A 394 -18.45 -28.15 9.38
CA VAL A 394 -19.09 -26.91 8.94
C VAL A 394 -18.09 -25.77 9.11
N GLU A 395 -17.93 -24.93 8.09
CA GLU A 395 -16.97 -23.81 8.09
C GLU A 395 -17.66 -22.51 7.71
N LEU A 396 -17.45 -21.45 8.49
CA LEU A 396 -17.74 -20.08 8.09
C LEU A 396 -16.65 -19.62 7.13
N TYR A 397 -17.02 -19.13 5.96
CA TYR A 397 -16.13 -18.52 4.98
C TYR A 397 -16.59 -17.09 4.70
N ALA A 398 -15.77 -16.09 5.02
CA ALA A 398 -16.11 -14.68 4.83
C ALA A 398 -14.97 -13.88 4.21
N VAL A 399 -15.26 -13.10 3.17
CA VAL A 399 -14.32 -12.16 2.54
C VAL A 399 -14.79 -10.75 2.84
N ILE A 400 -14.08 -10.05 3.73
CA ILE A 400 -14.53 -8.78 4.31
C ILE A 400 -13.51 -7.69 4.04
N THR A 401 -13.97 -6.57 3.50
CA THR A 401 -13.17 -5.36 3.25
C THR A 401 -14.02 -4.12 3.56
N GLY A 402 -13.53 -3.22 4.41
CA GLY A 402 -14.16 -1.92 4.67
C GLY A 402 -13.68 -0.87 3.67
N HIS A 403 -14.59 0.00 3.21
CA HIS A 403 -14.32 1.02 2.19
C HIS A 403 -14.94 2.36 2.56
N GLY A 404 -14.40 3.46 2.03
CA GLY A 404 -14.90 4.82 2.24
C GLY A 404 -14.31 5.52 3.47
N SER A 405 -14.60 6.81 3.60
CA SER A 405 -14.15 7.65 4.71
C SER A 405 -15.26 8.64 5.09
N ASP A 406 -15.86 8.43 6.27
CA ASP A 406 -16.84 9.31 6.89
C ASP A 406 -16.16 10.33 7.84
N ASN A 407 -16.94 11.05 8.64
CA ASN A 407 -16.40 12.02 9.62
C ASN A 407 -15.56 11.39 10.74
N ASN A 408 -15.48 10.05 10.81
CA ASN A 408 -14.67 9.28 11.74
C ASN A 408 -13.60 8.44 11.01
N ASN A 409 -13.35 8.73 9.73
CA ASN A 409 -12.42 8.00 8.87
C ASN A 409 -12.79 6.53 8.60
N CYS A 410 -14.07 6.17 8.80
CA CYS A 410 -14.61 4.83 8.52
C CYS A 410 -15.17 4.73 7.09
N GLY A 411 -15.17 3.59 6.42
CA GLY A 411 -14.78 2.26 6.88
C GLY A 411 -13.46 1.73 6.31
N GLU A 412 -12.68 2.53 5.58
CA GLU A 412 -11.37 2.12 5.06
C GLU A 412 -10.28 2.16 6.13
N PHE A 413 -10.21 3.25 6.89
CA PHE A 413 -9.07 3.55 7.77
C PHE A 413 -9.38 3.48 9.27
N CYS A 414 -10.60 3.08 9.63
CA CYS A 414 -10.97 2.88 11.02
C CYS A 414 -10.98 1.38 11.36
N VAL A 415 -10.70 1.05 12.62
CA VAL A 415 -10.77 -0.32 13.11
C VAL A 415 -12.23 -0.79 13.11
N THR A 416 -12.55 -1.77 12.27
CA THR A 416 -13.86 -2.42 12.27
C THR A 416 -13.79 -3.80 12.94
N SER A 417 -14.88 -4.18 13.62
CA SER A 417 -15.06 -5.50 14.22
C SER A 417 -16.33 -6.15 13.69
N HIS A 418 -16.22 -7.44 13.36
CA HIS A 418 -17.26 -8.25 12.74
C HIS A 418 -17.58 -9.42 13.65
N PHE A 419 -18.87 -9.75 13.79
CA PHE A 419 -19.35 -10.78 14.71
C PHE A 419 -20.36 -11.67 13.99
N PHE A 420 -20.10 -12.98 14.01
CA PHE A 420 -21.06 -14.01 13.61
C PHE A 420 -21.43 -14.84 14.84
N LEU A 421 -22.65 -14.64 15.32
CA LEU A 421 -23.22 -15.37 16.44
C LEU A 421 -23.91 -16.65 15.93
N VAL A 422 -23.46 -17.81 16.40
CA VAL A 422 -24.02 -19.11 16.08
C VAL A 422 -24.79 -19.64 17.29
N ASN A 423 -26.00 -20.17 17.05
CA ASN A 423 -26.90 -20.72 18.07
C ASN A 423 -27.19 -19.76 19.25
N GLY A 424 -27.06 -18.45 19.03
CA GLY A 424 -27.27 -17.42 20.05
C GLY A 424 -26.19 -17.34 21.14
N VAL A 425 -25.19 -18.22 21.13
CA VAL A 425 -24.21 -18.35 22.24
C VAL A 425 -22.75 -18.39 21.80
N HIS A 426 -22.46 -18.80 20.55
CA HIS A 426 -21.09 -18.89 20.05
C HIS A 426 -20.72 -17.67 19.23
N ASN A 427 -19.95 -16.75 19.83
CA ASN A 427 -19.50 -15.53 19.15
C ASN A 427 -18.18 -15.77 18.41
N ASN A 428 -18.23 -15.70 17.08
CA ASN A 428 -17.05 -15.73 16.23
C ASN A 428 -16.76 -14.29 15.80
N SER A 429 -15.59 -13.75 16.16
CA SER A 429 -15.25 -12.36 15.88
C SER A 429 -13.97 -12.17 15.08
N LEU A 430 -13.95 -11.14 14.24
CA LEU A 430 -12.79 -10.68 13.48
C LEU A 430 -12.66 -9.16 13.61
N THR A 431 -11.48 -8.67 14.00
CA THR A 431 -11.20 -7.24 14.11
C THR A 431 -9.98 -6.88 13.28
N PHE A 432 -10.08 -5.84 12.47
CA PHE A 432 -8.96 -5.33 11.67
C PHE A 432 -8.16 -4.27 12.42
N HIS A 433 -7.36 -4.73 13.40
CA HIS A 433 -6.60 -3.89 14.32
C HIS A 433 -5.54 -2.99 13.67
N THR A 434 -5.19 -3.23 12.41
CA THR A 434 -4.15 -2.49 11.71
C THR A 434 -4.69 -1.31 10.92
N ALA A 435 -6.02 -1.17 10.77
CA ALA A 435 -6.66 -0.24 9.84
C ALA A 435 -6.35 1.24 10.12
N ASP A 436 -6.02 1.62 11.35
CA ASP A 436 -5.68 2.98 11.77
C ASP A 436 -4.17 3.23 11.88
N LEU A 437 -3.35 2.24 11.54
CA LEU A 437 -1.90 2.32 11.68
C LEU A 437 -1.25 2.97 10.44
N PRO A 438 -0.39 4.00 10.61
CA PRO A 438 0.30 4.67 9.49
C PRO A 438 1.22 3.77 8.65
N LEU A 439 1.49 2.55 9.12
CA LEU A 439 2.33 1.56 8.43
C LEU A 439 1.66 0.18 8.38
N GLY A 440 0.34 0.08 8.62
CA GLY A 440 -0.35 -1.20 8.75
C GLY A 440 -0.16 -2.13 7.54
N CYS A 441 -0.22 -1.59 6.31
CA CYS A 441 0.03 -2.37 5.10
C CYS A 441 1.51 -2.50 4.75
N ALA A 442 2.32 -1.50 5.08
CA ALA A 442 3.78 -1.61 4.94
C ALA A 442 4.37 -2.78 5.75
N MET A 443 3.77 -3.10 6.90
CA MET A 443 4.18 -4.24 7.73
C MET A 443 3.73 -5.60 7.17
N ARG A 444 2.88 -5.63 6.14
CA ARG A 444 2.39 -6.85 5.47
C ARG A 444 3.10 -7.15 4.16
N VAL A 445 4.20 -6.45 3.88
CA VAL A 445 4.99 -6.67 2.66
C VAL A 445 5.56 -8.09 2.59
N GLY A 446 5.98 -8.65 3.73
CA GLY A 446 6.38 -10.06 3.83
C GLY A 446 5.24 -11.08 3.57
N GLU A 447 3.99 -10.63 3.58
CA GLU A 447 2.80 -11.43 3.23
C GLU A 447 2.40 -11.27 1.75
N GLY A 448 3.10 -10.40 1.02
CA GLY A 448 2.89 -10.17 -0.41
C GLY A 448 2.33 -8.80 -0.77
N ALA A 449 2.10 -7.91 0.19
CA ALA A 449 1.64 -6.55 -0.10
C ALA A 449 2.71 -5.86 -0.94
N VAL A 450 2.31 -5.28 -2.07
CA VAL A 450 3.26 -4.77 -3.05
C VAL A 450 3.90 -3.50 -2.51
N PRO A 451 5.23 -3.44 -2.33
CA PRO A 451 5.87 -2.25 -1.80
C PRO A 451 6.09 -1.19 -2.88
N ASN A 452 6.37 0.02 -2.43
CA ASN A 452 6.86 1.14 -3.24
C ASN A 452 5.92 1.47 -4.42
N GLU A 453 4.62 1.52 -4.14
CA GLU A 453 3.60 1.91 -5.11
C GLU A 453 3.50 3.45 -5.24
N HIS A 454 2.68 3.91 -6.18
CA HIS A 454 2.52 5.34 -6.49
C HIS A 454 1.55 6.13 -5.59
N GLY A 455 1.03 5.53 -4.52
CA GLY A 455 0.00 6.11 -3.65
C GLY A 455 0.20 5.81 -2.17
N THR A 456 -0.86 5.87 -1.37
CA THR A 456 -0.83 5.72 0.10
C THR A 456 -0.81 4.25 0.55
N TRP A 457 -0.03 3.41 -0.13
CA TRP A 457 0.04 1.96 0.07
C TRP A 457 0.55 1.53 1.46
N LEU A 458 1.17 2.46 2.20
CA LEU A 458 1.75 2.19 3.52
C LEU A 458 0.68 2.01 4.61
N TYR A 459 -0.43 2.74 4.48
CA TYR A 459 -1.45 2.86 5.53
C TYR A 459 -2.19 1.56 5.71
N GLY A 460 -2.46 1.20 6.97
CA GLY A 460 -3.33 0.09 7.24
C GLY A 460 -4.76 0.39 6.80
N ARG A 461 -5.49 -0.67 6.45
CA ARG A 461 -6.89 -0.58 6.02
C ARG A 461 -7.70 -1.74 6.59
N ALA A 462 -9.02 -1.57 6.65
CA ALA A 462 -9.95 -2.53 7.23
C ALA A 462 -10.11 -3.80 6.36
N GLY A 463 -9.18 -4.73 6.53
CA GLY A 463 -9.24 -6.08 5.94
C GLY A 463 -8.55 -6.23 4.59
N TRP A 464 -7.82 -5.23 4.13
CA TRP A 464 -7.12 -5.28 2.84
C TRP A 464 -5.87 -4.40 2.83
N CYS A 465 -5.05 -4.57 1.79
CA CYS A 465 -3.92 -3.71 1.46
C CYS A 465 -3.82 -3.60 -0.05
N ASP A 466 -3.29 -2.49 -0.54
CA ASP A 466 -2.99 -2.30 -1.95
C ASP A 466 -2.03 -3.37 -2.47
N GLY A 467 -2.26 -3.83 -3.70
CA GLY A 467 -1.46 -4.87 -4.31
C GLY A 467 -1.50 -6.24 -3.60
N LEU A 468 -2.49 -6.50 -2.74
CA LEU A 468 -2.62 -7.76 -1.98
C LEU A 468 -3.95 -8.47 -2.28
N GLN A 469 -3.96 -9.81 -2.13
CA GLN A 469 -5.20 -10.58 -2.08
C GLN A 469 -5.97 -10.32 -0.79
N VAL A 470 -7.30 -10.47 -0.84
CA VAL A 470 -8.12 -10.49 0.38
C VAL A 470 -8.27 -11.93 0.81
N ASP A 471 -7.55 -12.32 1.86
CA ASP A 471 -7.62 -13.67 2.40
C ASP A 471 -8.99 -13.91 3.07
N PRO A 472 -9.64 -15.05 2.82
CA PRO A 472 -10.90 -15.37 3.44
C PRO A 472 -10.71 -15.67 4.93
N TRP A 473 -11.56 -15.09 5.77
CA TRP A 473 -11.69 -15.49 7.16
C TRP A 473 -12.46 -16.80 7.26
N ARG A 474 -11.82 -17.81 7.85
CA ARG A 474 -12.32 -19.18 7.94
C ARG A 474 -12.41 -19.62 9.40
N ILE A 475 -13.59 -20.07 9.84
CA ILE A 475 -13.81 -20.59 11.19
C ILE A 475 -14.51 -21.94 11.14
N ASP A 476 -14.01 -22.91 11.90
CA ASP A 476 -14.67 -24.20 12.08
C ASP A 476 -15.85 -24.07 13.07
N LEU A 477 -17.06 -24.24 12.55
CA LEU A 477 -18.31 -24.18 13.31
C LEU A 477 -18.76 -25.55 13.82
N THR A 478 -18.07 -26.63 13.47
CA THR A 478 -18.46 -28.00 13.84
C THR A 478 -18.67 -28.21 15.35
N PRO A 479 -17.88 -27.58 16.24
CA PRO A 479 -18.08 -27.72 17.70
C PRO A 479 -19.21 -26.86 18.31
N GLN A 480 -19.91 -26.04 17.52
CA GLN A 480 -20.81 -24.97 17.97
C GLN A 480 -22.30 -25.31 17.85
#